data_AF-A0A537DVI7-F1
#
_entry.id   AF-A0A537DVI7-F1
#
_cell.length_a   1.000
_cell.length_b   1.000
_cell.length_c   1.000
_cell.angle_alpha   90.00
_cell.angle_beta   90.00
_cell.angle_gamma   90.00
#
_symmetry.space_group_name_H-M   'P 1'
#
loop_
_entity.id
_entity.type
_entity.pdbx_description
1 polymer ?
#
loop_
_entity_poly.entity_id
_entity_poly.type
_entity_poly.pdbx_seq_one_letter_code
_entity_poly.pdbx_strand_id
1 'polypeptide(L)'
;MVLSTPVGVIVIGVFIGTYILILSDKFHKPSAAVLGATLMVGTGVLTESDLASAINWQALGVLLGMFIIASSLREAGFFEWVGLHLARSVDAHPLRMYILLPLMTAGMASLLDIVTVALFIVPLTVEVFEGLETDPVPFVIAEVRAANIGGIATMVGDPTNIIIGSSLGLTFNQFLQNTAPIALAAIAVNSVLLYLKNRIFLHRDAMMRHRQRHVLDLRNPSEAVKDRGLLRVSLVSLLLAVGFLVVHTFLGVSAALATLLPAFLILVYESSRSNEVQHVLARIDWQIFFFFGGLFILVSALGKTGVLSMLGSEMIQLSGGNLALSVTLVLWGTALISQLWRVRPVCLSPHWHGHWPSERGSEEWPRLSVRLPTSSH
;
A
#
# COMPACT_ATOMS: atom_id res chain seq x y z
N MET A 1 32.22 11.74 13.05
CA MET A 1 33.41 11.93 12.20
C MET A 1 32.91 12.57 10.92
N VAL A 2 33.14 13.86 10.72
CA VAL A 2 32.70 14.53 9.47
C VAL A 2 33.64 14.01 8.38
N LEU A 3 33.07 13.37 7.36
CA LEU A 3 33.82 12.87 6.20
C LEU A 3 34.66 14.00 5.57
N SER A 4 35.76 13.64 4.90
CA SER A 4 36.49 14.61 4.10
C SER A 4 35.53 15.29 3.12
N THR A 5 35.66 16.62 2.96
CA THR A 5 34.81 17.44 2.09
C THR A 5 34.58 16.85 0.69
N PRO A 6 35.58 16.24 -0.01
CA PRO A 6 35.32 15.63 -1.33
C PRO A 6 34.44 14.37 -1.26
N VAL A 7 34.62 13.49 -0.26
CA VAL A 7 33.82 12.26 -0.14
C VAL A 7 32.38 12.60 0.22
N GLY A 8 32.17 13.60 1.09
CA GLY A 8 30.82 14.11 1.39
C GLY A 8 30.07 14.60 0.16
N VAL A 9 30.74 15.36 -0.72
CA VAL A 9 30.12 15.84 -1.98
C VAL A 9 29.75 14.68 -2.91
N ILE A 10 30.61 13.67 -3.03
CA ILE A 10 30.32 12.48 -3.85
C ILE A 10 29.11 11.73 -3.31
N VAL A 11 29.03 11.49 -2.00
CA VAL A 11 27.88 10.83 -1.36
C VAL A 11 26.58 11.61 -1.63
N ILE A 12 26.60 12.93 -1.43
CA ILE A 12 25.42 13.76 -1.69
C ILE A 12 25.03 13.70 -3.17
N GLY A 13 26.00 13.75 -4.09
CA GLY A 13 25.77 13.63 -5.53
C GLY A 13 25.14 12.29 -5.92
N VAL A 14 25.66 11.18 -5.38
CA VAL A 14 25.10 9.83 -5.61
C VAL A 14 23.68 9.73 -5.04
N PHE A 15 23.44 10.27 -3.84
CA PHE A 15 22.12 10.27 -3.22
C PHE A 15 21.10 11.03 -4.06
N ILE A 16 21.41 12.28 -4.44
CA ILE A 16 20.54 13.13 -5.26
C ILE A 16 20.31 12.49 -6.64
N GLY A 17 21.36 11.99 -7.29
CA GLY A 17 21.26 11.32 -8.58
C GLY A 17 20.36 10.09 -8.52
N THR A 18 20.51 9.25 -7.49
CA THR A 18 19.67 8.07 -7.27
C THR A 18 18.22 8.46 -7.04
N TYR A 19 17.97 9.49 -6.23
CA TYR A 19 16.62 9.97 -5.95
C TYR A 19 15.94 10.53 -7.21
N ILE A 20 16.67 11.28 -8.03
CA ILE A 20 16.19 11.74 -9.35
C ILE A 20 15.82 10.54 -10.24
N LEU A 21 16.66 9.49 -10.28
CA LEU A 21 16.35 8.29 -11.06
C LEU A 21 15.07 7.59 -10.57
N ILE A 22 14.92 7.40 -9.26
CA ILE A 22 13.73 6.78 -8.65
C ILE A 22 12.47 7.59 -8.98
N LEU A 23 12.54 8.91 -8.89
CA LEU A 23 11.40 9.79 -9.11
C LEU A 23 11.11 10.05 -10.59
N SER A 24 12.09 9.83 -11.48
CA SER A 24 11.91 10.02 -12.92
C SER A 24 10.96 9.03 -13.58
N ASP A 25 10.50 7.98 -12.87
CA ASP A 25 9.86 6.71 -13.34
C ASP A 25 10.30 6.20 -14.73
N LYS A 26 11.45 6.64 -15.24
CA LYS A 26 12.06 6.15 -16.49
C LYS A 26 12.91 4.91 -16.22
N PHE A 27 13.32 4.74 -14.97
CA PHE A 27 14.12 3.63 -14.48
C PHE A 27 13.33 2.79 -13.49
N HIS A 28 13.62 1.49 -13.49
CA HIS A 28 13.07 0.56 -12.52
C HIS A 28 13.57 0.92 -11.11
N LYS A 29 12.64 1.29 -10.20
CA LYS A 29 12.97 1.86 -8.87
C LYS A 29 13.90 1.00 -8.03
N PRO A 30 13.70 -0.33 -7.90
CA PRO A 30 14.63 -1.19 -7.19
C PRO A 30 16.03 -1.17 -7.79
N SER A 31 16.15 -1.16 -9.12
CA SER A 31 17.44 -1.15 -9.80
C SER A 31 18.19 0.16 -9.55
N ALA A 32 17.47 1.30 -9.55
CA ALA A 32 18.05 2.58 -9.18
C ALA A 32 18.54 2.59 -7.72
N ALA A 33 17.73 2.08 -6.79
CA ALA A 33 18.09 1.99 -5.37
C ALA A 33 19.32 1.10 -5.13
N VAL A 34 19.38 -0.07 -5.78
CA VAL A 34 20.54 -0.99 -5.68
C VAL A 34 21.79 -0.40 -6.32
N LEU A 35 21.65 0.28 -7.47
CA LEU A 35 22.77 0.98 -8.12
C LEU A 35 23.33 2.06 -7.19
N GLY A 36 22.46 2.92 -6.65
CA GLY A 36 22.86 3.95 -5.70
C GLY A 36 23.52 3.37 -4.45
N ALA A 37 22.96 2.31 -3.86
CA ALA A 37 23.55 1.62 -2.72
C ALA A 37 24.94 1.05 -3.04
N THR A 38 25.10 0.42 -4.20
CA THR A 38 26.40 -0.12 -4.65
C THR A 38 27.43 0.99 -4.82
N LEU A 39 27.04 2.11 -5.44
CA LEU A 39 27.90 3.28 -5.60
C LEU A 39 28.30 3.88 -4.24
N MET A 40 27.36 3.98 -3.30
CA MET A 40 27.64 4.45 -1.94
C MET A 40 28.65 3.57 -1.22
N VAL A 41 28.49 2.24 -1.27
CA VAL A 41 29.44 1.30 -0.67
C VAL A 41 30.81 1.45 -1.35
N GLY A 42 30.84 1.63 -2.68
CA GLY A 42 32.06 1.88 -3.44
C GLY A 42 32.82 3.16 -3.04
N THR A 43 32.17 4.14 -2.41
CA THR A 43 32.86 5.32 -1.86
C THR A 43 33.67 5.04 -0.58
N GLY A 44 33.50 3.87 0.03
CA GLY A 44 34.16 3.50 1.30
C GLY A 44 33.57 4.18 2.54
N VAL A 45 32.46 4.90 2.40
CA VAL A 45 31.77 5.59 3.51
C VAL A 45 31.12 4.60 4.49
N LEU A 46 30.67 3.48 3.97
CA LEU A 46 30.21 2.34 4.75
C LEU A 46 31.26 1.23 4.66
N THR A 47 31.71 0.74 5.81
CA THR A 47 32.51 -0.47 5.89
C THR A 47 31.62 -1.71 5.67
N GLU A 48 32.22 -2.85 5.35
CA GLU A 48 31.48 -4.11 5.26
C GLU A 48 30.72 -4.44 6.56
N SER A 49 31.31 -4.10 7.71
CA SER A 49 30.67 -4.27 9.02
C SER A 49 29.46 -3.36 9.24
N ASP A 50 29.46 -2.17 8.62
CA ASP A 50 28.34 -1.25 8.70
C ASP A 50 27.15 -1.72 7.86
N LEU A 51 27.39 -2.48 6.78
CA LEU A 51 26.37 -2.85 5.81
C LEU A 51 25.24 -3.67 6.44
N ALA A 52 25.59 -4.64 7.28
CA ALA A 52 24.62 -5.46 7.99
C ALA A 52 23.77 -4.63 8.98
N SER A 53 24.38 -3.62 9.60
CA SER A 53 23.70 -2.70 10.54
C SER A 53 22.92 -1.58 9.84
N ALA A 54 23.24 -1.28 8.58
CA ALA A 54 22.57 -0.26 7.79
C ALA A 54 21.14 -0.68 7.43
N ILE A 55 20.91 -1.98 7.23
CA ILE A 55 19.62 -2.54 6.85
C ILE A 55 18.76 -2.77 8.09
N ASN A 56 17.53 -2.25 8.07
CA ASN A 56 16.55 -2.55 9.12
C ASN A 56 15.91 -3.93 8.88
N TRP A 57 16.51 -4.98 9.45
CA TRP A 57 16.02 -6.36 9.34
C TRP A 57 14.64 -6.56 9.95
N GLN A 58 14.29 -5.79 10.99
CA GLN A 58 12.96 -5.84 11.57
C GLN A 58 11.92 -5.36 10.55
N ALA A 59 12.17 -4.27 9.84
CA ALA A 59 11.28 -3.78 8.80
C ALA A 59 11.12 -4.79 7.66
N LEU A 60 12.22 -5.35 7.15
CA LEU A 60 12.17 -6.35 6.08
C LEU A 60 11.46 -7.63 6.52
N GLY A 61 11.65 -8.07 7.77
CA GLY A 61 10.95 -9.24 8.30
C GLY A 61 9.43 -9.01 8.44
N VAL A 62 9.02 -7.82 8.90
CA VAL A 62 7.59 -7.44 8.93
C VAL A 62 7.01 -7.45 7.51
N LEU A 63 7.69 -6.80 6.56
CA LEU A 63 7.29 -6.78 5.15
C LEU A 63 7.14 -8.18 4.57
N LEU A 64 8.10 -9.08 4.81
CA LEU A 64 8.07 -10.45 4.32
C LEU A 64 6.88 -11.24 4.85
N GLY A 65 6.68 -11.23 6.18
CA GLY A 65 5.56 -11.96 6.78
C GLY A 65 4.21 -11.49 6.25
N MET A 66 4.03 -10.17 6.14
CA MET A 66 2.78 -9.58 5.69
C MET A 66 2.55 -9.76 4.18
N PHE A 67 3.61 -9.75 3.37
CA PHE A 67 3.51 -10.02 1.95
C PHE A 67 3.10 -11.48 1.69
N ILE A 68 3.67 -12.44 2.43
CA ILE A 68 3.26 -13.85 2.34
C ILE A 68 1.77 -13.98 2.68
N ILE A 69 1.32 -13.41 3.79
CA ILE A 69 -0.11 -13.44 4.19
C ILE A 69 -1.01 -12.80 3.12
N ALA A 70 -0.65 -11.61 2.63
CA ALA A 70 -1.44 -10.88 1.64
C ALA A 70 -1.52 -11.60 0.29
N SER A 71 -0.41 -12.19 -0.17
CA SER A 71 -0.35 -12.94 -1.43
C SER A 71 -1.14 -14.25 -1.38
N SER A 72 -1.17 -14.93 -0.23
CA SER A 72 -1.99 -16.13 -0.04
C SER A 72 -3.49 -15.82 0.13
N LEU A 73 -3.86 -14.73 0.79
CA LEU A 73 -5.25 -14.24 0.81
C LEU A 73 -5.75 -13.92 -0.61
N ARG A 74 -4.89 -13.28 -1.40
CA ARG A 74 -5.14 -12.97 -2.80
C ARG A 74 -5.40 -14.24 -3.61
N GLU A 75 -4.51 -15.22 -3.51
CA GLU A 75 -4.65 -16.50 -4.20
C GLU A 75 -5.93 -17.24 -3.81
N ALA A 76 -6.26 -17.22 -2.53
CA ALA A 76 -7.46 -17.83 -2.01
C ALA A 76 -8.76 -17.16 -2.50
N GLY A 77 -8.68 -15.96 -3.09
CA GLY A 77 -9.82 -15.19 -3.58
C GLY A 77 -10.50 -14.33 -2.51
N PHE A 78 -9.80 -14.02 -1.40
CA PHE A 78 -10.37 -13.31 -0.26
C PHE A 78 -10.96 -11.94 -0.63
N PHE A 79 -10.22 -11.11 -1.38
CA PHE A 79 -10.63 -9.74 -1.67
C PHE A 79 -11.92 -9.66 -2.51
N GLU A 80 -11.99 -10.49 -3.56
CA GLU A 80 -13.19 -10.62 -4.40
C GLU A 80 -14.36 -11.19 -3.58
N TRP A 81 -14.10 -12.20 -2.75
CA TRP A 81 -15.10 -12.79 -1.85
C TRP A 81 -15.72 -11.76 -0.90
N VAL A 82 -14.91 -10.96 -0.20
CA VAL A 82 -15.42 -9.94 0.73
C VAL A 82 -16.17 -8.85 -0.01
N GLY A 83 -15.62 -8.36 -1.13
CA GLY A 83 -16.26 -7.28 -1.88
C GLY A 83 -17.60 -7.69 -2.50
N LEU A 84 -17.71 -8.92 -3.04
CA LEU A 84 -19.00 -9.46 -3.52
C LEU A 84 -19.99 -9.65 -2.37
N HIS A 85 -19.51 -10.10 -1.21
CA HIS A 85 -20.36 -10.22 -0.02
C HIS A 85 -20.92 -8.87 0.40
N LEU A 86 -20.08 -7.83 0.40
CA LEU A 86 -20.51 -6.47 0.69
C LEU A 86 -21.51 -5.97 -0.36
N ALA A 87 -21.20 -6.11 -1.65
CA ALA A 87 -22.06 -5.67 -2.74
C ALA A 87 -23.45 -6.30 -2.65
N ARG A 88 -23.53 -7.61 -2.41
CA ARG A 88 -24.81 -8.32 -2.24
C ARG A 88 -25.55 -7.94 -0.97
N SER A 89 -24.85 -7.70 0.14
CA SER A 89 -25.48 -7.31 1.41
C SER A 89 -26.28 -5.99 1.32
N VAL A 90 -25.91 -5.13 0.37
CA VAL A 90 -26.59 -3.86 0.11
C VAL A 90 -27.27 -3.80 -1.25
N ASP A 91 -27.41 -4.92 -1.94
CA ASP A 91 -28.02 -5.01 -3.27
C ASP A 91 -27.40 -4.03 -4.28
N ALA A 92 -26.08 -3.88 -4.23
CA ALA A 92 -25.29 -2.91 -4.99
C ALA A 92 -25.81 -1.46 -4.90
N HIS A 93 -26.50 -1.10 -3.82
CA HIS A 93 -27.09 0.22 -3.67
C HIS A 93 -26.01 1.32 -3.69
N PRO A 94 -26.05 2.26 -4.66
CA PRO A 94 -24.94 3.18 -4.92
C PRO A 94 -24.51 4.00 -3.69
N LEU A 95 -25.45 4.54 -2.91
CA LEU A 95 -25.11 5.35 -1.74
C LEU A 95 -24.43 4.54 -0.63
N ARG A 96 -24.87 3.29 -0.43
CA ARG A 96 -24.30 2.39 0.58
C ARG A 96 -22.93 1.92 0.12
N MET A 97 -22.79 1.55 -1.15
CA MET A 97 -21.51 1.18 -1.74
C MET A 97 -20.50 2.34 -1.68
N TYR A 98 -20.94 3.57 -1.91
CA TYR A 98 -20.10 4.77 -1.84
C TYR A 98 -19.51 5.03 -0.44
N ILE A 99 -20.08 4.45 0.61
CA ILE A 99 -19.62 4.61 2.00
C ILE A 99 -18.91 3.34 2.46
N LEU A 100 -19.57 2.19 2.33
CA LEU A 100 -19.11 0.92 2.89
C LEU A 100 -17.90 0.36 2.16
N LEU A 101 -17.84 0.53 0.84
CA LEU A 101 -16.77 -0.07 0.06
C LEU A 101 -15.44 0.66 0.33
N PRO A 102 -15.35 2.02 0.30
CA PRO A 102 -14.16 2.72 0.79
C PRO A 102 -13.79 2.40 2.24
N LEU A 103 -14.77 2.26 3.14
CA LEU A 103 -14.51 1.93 4.55
C LEU A 103 -13.93 0.51 4.72
N MET A 104 -14.47 -0.45 3.98
CA MET A 104 -13.95 -1.82 3.91
C MET A 104 -12.53 -1.83 3.35
N THR A 105 -12.28 -1.10 2.26
CA THR A 105 -10.94 -0.95 1.66
C THR A 105 -9.96 -0.31 2.64
N ALA A 106 -10.35 0.74 3.36
CA ALA A 106 -9.53 1.36 4.40
C ALA A 106 -9.21 0.39 5.54
N GLY A 107 -10.20 -0.39 5.99
CA GLY A 107 -10.02 -1.41 7.02
C GLY A 107 -9.03 -2.49 6.59
N MET A 108 -9.16 -3.01 5.37
CA MET A 108 -8.22 -3.98 4.83
C MET A 108 -6.82 -3.38 4.64
N ALA A 109 -6.72 -2.17 4.10
CA ALA A 109 -5.47 -1.43 3.93
C ALA A 109 -4.79 -1.09 5.26
N SER A 110 -5.54 -1.03 6.36
CA SER A 110 -4.96 -0.86 7.69
C SER A 110 -4.24 -2.12 8.18
N LEU A 111 -4.53 -3.30 7.62
CA LEU A 111 -3.92 -4.57 8.04
C LEU A 111 -3.01 -5.18 6.96
N LEU A 112 -3.19 -4.78 5.71
CA LEU A 112 -2.53 -5.31 4.52
C LEU A 112 -2.00 -4.15 3.68
N ASP A 113 -1.00 -4.41 2.85
CA ASP A 113 -0.44 -3.41 1.94
C ASP A 113 -1.51 -2.80 1.00
N ILE A 114 -1.51 -1.48 0.90
CA ILE A 114 -2.49 -0.71 0.13
C ILE A 114 -2.54 -1.09 -1.35
N VAL A 115 -1.37 -1.42 -1.95
CA VAL A 115 -1.28 -1.76 -3.38
C VAL A 115 -1.98 -3.09 -3.60
N THR A 116 -1.75 -4.06 -2.72
CA THR A 116 -2.44 -5.34 -2.76
C THR A 116 -3.95 -5.14 -2.66
N VAL A 117 -4.46 -4.39 -1.69
CA VAL A 117 -5.90 -4.21 -1.53
C VAL A 117 -6.52 -3.53 -2.77
N ALA A 118 -5.89 -2.47 -3.27
CA ALA A 118 -6.38 -1.72 -4.42
C ALA A 118 -6.45 -2.56 -5.70
N LEU A 119 -5.45 -3.41 -5.94
CA LEU A 119 -5.38 -4.26 -7.14
C LEU A 119 -6.53 -5.25 -7.28
N PHE A 120 -7.23 -5.60 -6.19
CA PHE A 120 -8.35 -6.55 -6.23
C PHE A 120 -9.71 -5.88 -6.03
N ILE A 121 -9.78 -4.88 -5.16
CA ILE A 121 -11.06 -4.21 -4.90
C ILE A 121 -11.44 -3.29 -6.06
N VAL A 122 -10.48 -2.59 -6.68
CA VAL A 122 -10.79 -1.66 -7.78
C VAL A 122 -11.39 -2.39 -9.00
N PRO A 123 -10.82 -3.50 -9.51
CA PRO A 123 -11.44 -4.22 -10.63
C PRO A 123 -12.84 -4.73 -10.31
N LEU A 124 -13.06 -5.22 -9.07
CA LEU A 124 -14.39 -5.64 -8.62
C LEU A 124 -15.38 -4.47 -8.62
N THR A 125 -14.98 -3.31 -8.10
CA THR A 125 -15.80 -2.10 -8.13
C THR A 125 -16.16 -1.71 -9.55
N VAL A 126 -15.19 -1.75 -10.46
CA VAL A 126 -15.42 -1.49 -11.88
C VAL A 126 -16.44 -2.47 -12.44
N GLU A 127 -16.26 -3.78 -12.23
CA GLU A 127 -17.19 -4.83 -12.70
C GLU A 127 -18.63 -4.60 -12.19
N VAL A 128 -18.80 -4.30 -10.91
CA VAL A 128 -20.11 -4.07 -10.29
C VAL A 128 -20.80 -2.84 -10.90
N PHE A 129 -20.08 -1.73 -11.03
CA PHE A 129 -20.67 -0.47 -11.52
C PHE A 129 -20.84 -0.44 -13.04
N GLU A 130 -19.98 -1.11 -13.81
CA GLU A 130 -20.21 -1.33 -15.24
C GLU A 130 -21.46 -2.19 -15.48
N GLY A 131 -21.70 -3.23 -14.66
CA GLY A 131 -22.94 -4.01 -14.71
C GLY A 131 -24.19 -3.18 -14.41
N LEU A 132 -24.06 -2.16 -13.55
CA LEU A 132 -25.08 -1.13 -13.27
C LEU A 132 -25.11 -0.01 -14.33
N GLU A 133 -24.27 -0.08 -15.36
CA GLU A 133 -24.02 0.98 -16.34
C GLU A 133 -23.70 2.34 -15.71
N THR A 134 -23.20 2.36 -14.48
CA THR A 134 -22.86 3.58 -13.74
C THR A 134 -21.37 3.83 -13.87
N ASP A 135 -20.97 5.10 -13.99
CA ASP A 135 -19.55 5.45 -14.02
C ASP A 135 -18.86 4.98 -12.71
N PRO A 136 -17.87 4.06 -12.77
CA PRO A 136 -17.18 3.56 -11.59
C PRO A 136 -16.19 4.56 -11.00
N VAL A 137 -15.78 5.59 -11.75
CA VAL A 137 -14.68 6.49 -11.37
C VAL A 137 -14.88 7.14 -10.00
N PRO A 138 -16.06 7.68 -9.63
CA PRO A 138 -16.26 8.28 -8.31
C PRO A 138 -16.08 7.29 -7.14
N PHE A 139 -16.41 6.01 -7.35
CA PHE A 139 -16.27 4.94 -6.35
C PHE A 139 -14.80 4.54 -6.18
N VAL A 140 -14.10 4.33 -7.31
CA VAL A 140 -12.66 4.01 -7.32
C VAL A 140 -11.84 5.13 -6.67
N ILE A 141 -12.16 6.41 -6.95
CA ILE A 141 -11.48 7.54 -6.31
C ILE A 141 -11.71 7.53 -4.79
N ALA A 142 -12.93 7.23 -4.35
CA ALA A 142 -13.24 7.15 -2.92
C ALA A 142 -12.48 6.01 -2.24
N GLU A 143 -12.43 4.85 -2.87
CA GLU A 143 -11.68 3.67 -2.43
C GLU A 143 -10.19 3.94 -2.31
N VAL A 144 -9.55 4.45 -3.36
CA VAL A 144 -8.10 4.69 -3.38
C VAL A 144 -7.73 5.73 -2.32
N ARG A 145 -8.55 6.78 -2.13
CA ARG A 145 -8.33 7.75 -1.04
C ARG A 145 -8.49 7.11 0.32
N ALA A 146 -9.55 6.32 0.52
CA ALA A 146 -9.79 5.65 1.79
C ALA A 146 -8.72 4.59 2.09
N ALA A 147 -8.21 3.86 1.09
CA ALA A 147 -7.11 2.91 1.22
C ALA A 147 -5.82 3.61 1.69
N ASN A 148 -5.46 4.75 1.08
CA ASN A 148 -4.29 5.53 1.49
C ASN A 148 -4.43 6.05 2.94
N ILE A 149 -5.62 6.52 3.34
CA ILE A 149 -5.86 6.97 4.72
C ILE A 149 -5.94 5.78 5.70
N GLY A 150 -6.48 4.64 5.27
CA GLY A 150 -6.51 3.41 6.06
C GLY A 150 -5.12 2.85 6.31
N GLY A 151 -4.26 2.87 5.28
CA GLY A 151 -2.88 2.40 5.35
C GLY A 151 -2.02 3.12 6.38
N ILE A 152 -2.29 4.42 6.64
CA ILE A 152 -1.59 5.19 7.68
C ILE A 152 -2.05 4.85 9.12
N ALA A 153 -3.18 4.15 9.29
CA ALA A 153 -3.74 3.87 10.60
C ALA A 153 -2.89 2.88 11.41
N THR A 154 -2.11 2.01 10.76
CA THR A 154 -1.26 1.04 11.44
C THR A 154 0.16 1.07 10.88
N MET A 155 1.08 0.48 11.65
CA MET A 155 2.47 0.34 11.24
C MET A 155 2.62 -0.54 9.99
N VAL A 156 1.69 -1.47 9.74
CA VAL A 156 1.83 -2.51 8.72
C VAL A 156 1.14 -2.17 7.39
N GLY A 157 0.17 -1.24 7.42
CA GLY A 157 -0.64 -0.91 6.23
C GLY A 157 0.16 -0.34 5.05
N ASP A 158 1.35 0.20 5.29
CA ASP A 158 2.25 0.69 4.24
C ASP A 158 3.72 0.42 4.59
N PRO A 159 4.58 0.04 3.62
CA PRO A 159 5.99 -0.16 3.87
C PRO A 159 6.74 1.04 4.47
N THR A 160 6.35 2.26 4.13
CA THR A 160 6.94 3.48 4.71
C THR A 160 6.63 3.61 6.20
N ASN A 161 5.45 3.17 6.65
CA ASN A 161 5.09 3.15 8.07
C ASN A 161 5.92 2.14 8.84
N ILE A 162 6.18 0.98 8.25
CA ILE A 162 7.07 -0.04 8.84
C ILE A 162 8.47 0.55 9.05
N ILE A 163 8.99 1.27 8.05
CA ILE A 163 10.30 1.92 8.12
C ILE A 163 10.35 2.98 9.22
N ILE A 164 9.37 3.89 9.26
CA ILE A 164 9.31 4.95 10.26
C ILE A 164 9.16 4.35 11.65
N GLY A 165 8.24 3.42 11.82
CA GLY A 165 7.98 2.75 13.09
C GLY A 165 9.21 2.01 13.62
N SER A 166 9.85 1.20 12.79
CA SER A 166 11.04 0.44 13.18
C SER A 166 12.29 1.32 13.39
N SER A 167 12.46 2.41 12.62
CA SER A 167 13.60 3.33 12.78
C SER A 167 13.47 4.20 14.02
N LEU A 168 12.25 4.54 14.44
CA LEU A 168 11.96 5.26 15.68
C LEU A 168 11.84 4.32 16.90
N GLY A 169 11.96 3.01 16.71
CA GLY A 169 11.76 2.02 17.77
C GLY A 169 10.34 2.02 18.35
N LEU A 170 9.35 2.49 17.59
CA LEU A 170 7.96 2.48 18.00
C LEU A 170 7.43 1.05 18.01
N THR A 171 6.59 0.76 18.99
CA THR A 171 5.83 -0.48 19.04
C THR A 171 4.59 -0.37 18.15
N PHE A 172 4.07 -1.50 17.66
CA PHE A 172 2.81 -1.53 16.90
C PHE A 172 1.67 -0.78 17.60
N ASN A 173 1.52 -0.99 18.92
CA ASN A 173 0.47 -0.35 19.71
C ASN A 173 0.66 1.16 19.84
N GLN A 174 1.89 1.64 20.05
CA GLN A 174 2.18 3.08 20.11
C GLN A 174 1.88 3.75 18.76
N PHE A 175 2.26 3.11 17.66
CA PHE A 175 1.96 3.60 16.32
C PHE A 175 0.44 3.68 16.12
N LEU A 176 -0.27 2.58 16.41
CA LEU A 176 -1.72 2.48 16.29
C LEU A 176 -2.46 3.53 17.14
N GLN A 177 -2.09 3.69 18.41
CA GLN A 177 -2.72 4.66 19.32
C GLN A 177 -2.52 6.11 18.86
N ASN A 178 -1.40 6.40 18.19
CA ASN A 178 -1.10 7.73 17.68
C ASN A 178 -1.78 8.01 16.33
N THR A 179 -1.67 7.10 15.36
CA THR A 179 -2.10 7.36 13.98
C THR A 179 -3.54 6.94 13.69
N ALA A 180 -4.06 5.90 14.34
CA ALA A 180 -5.42 5.42 14.07
C ALA A 180 -6.52 6.46 14.37
N PRO A 181 -6.49 7.23 15.47
CA PRO A 181 -7.50 8.26 15.71
C PRO A 181 -7.50 9.35 14.62
N ILE A 182 -6.30 9.73 14.16
CA ILE A 182 -6.12 10.71 13.09
C ILE A 182 -6.61 10.15 11.76
N ALA A 183 -6.30 8.89 11.45
CA ALA A 183 -6.76 8.21 10.26
C ALA A 183 -8.30 8.08 10.23
N LEU A 184 -8.94 7.75 11.35
CA LEU A 184 -10.40 7.69 11.46
C LEU A 184 -11.05 9.06 11.24
N ALA A 185 -10.50 10.11 11.85
CA ALA A 185 -10.96 11.48 11.62
C ALA A 185 -10.78 11.90 10.15
N ALA A 186 -9.64 11.57 9.54
CA ALA A 186 -9.36 11.85 8.15
C ALA A 186 -10.27 11.07 7.19
N ILE A 187 -10.59 9.80 7.48
CA ILE A 187 -11.59 9.03 6.72
C ILE A 187 -12.96 9.69 6.84
N ALA A 188 -13.39 10.08 8.04
CA ALA A 188 -14.68 10.74 8.23
C ALA A 188 -14.78 12.04 7.42
N VAL A 189 -13.77 12.92 7.53
CA VAL A 189 -13.72 14.18 6.77
C VAL A 189 -13.67 13.91 5.26
N ASN A 190 -12.81 13.01 4.80
CA ASN A 190 -12.68 12.69 3.38
C ASN A 190 -13.98 12.09 2.81
N SER A 191 -14.63 11.19 3.53
CA SER A 191 -15.92 10.59 3.13
C SER A 191 -17.03 11.65 3.03
N VAL A 192 -17.11 12.58 4.00
CA VAL A 192 -18.08 13.69 3.95
C VAL A 192 -17.81 14.60 2.76
N LEU A 193 -16.56 15.02 2.54
CA LEU A 193 -16.21 15.91 1.43
C LEU A 193 -16.48 15.27 0.06
N LEU A 194 -16.13 13.99 -0.11
CA LEU A 194 -16.38 13.25 -1.34
C LEU A 194 -17.88 13.03 -1.59
N TYR A 195 -18.63 12.70 -0.54
CA TYR A 195 -20.09 12.60 -0.62
C TYR A 195 -20.70 13.93 -1.06
N LEU A 196 -20.31 15.06 -0.45
CA LEU A 196 -20.81 16.38 -0.81
C LEU A 196 -20.48 16.77 -2.25
N LYS A 197 -19.26 16.44 -2.72
CA LYS A 197 -18.83 16.66 -4.10
C LYS A 197 -19.65 15.86 -5.10
N ASN A 198 -19.89 14.59 -4.82
CA ASN A 198 -20.54 13.65 -5.75
C ASN A 198 -22.05 13.46 -5.49
N ARG A 199 -22.65 14.24 -4.58
CA ARG A 199 -24.06 14.08 -4.16
C ARG A 199 -25.04 14.08 -5.31
N ILE A 200 -24.82 14.94 -6.31
CA ILE A 200 -25.72 15.11 -7.46
C ILE A 200 -25.66 13.85 -8.33
N PHE A 201 -24.45 13.43 -8.71
CA PHE A 201 -24.21 12.19 -9.45
C PHE A 201 -24.81 10.97 -8.74
N LEU A 202 -24.57 10.84 -7.42
CA LEU A 202 -25.05 9.70 -6.64
C LEU A 202 -26.59 9.64 -6.58
N HIS A 203 -27.27 10.76 -6.36
CA HIS A 203 -28.71 10.79 -6.19
C HIS A 203 -29.48 10.84 -7.52
N ARG A 204 -28.89 11.37 -8.59
CA ARG A 204 -29.55 11.48 -9.90
C ARG A 204 -29.17 10.36 -10.84
N ASP A 205 -27.88 10.13 -11.07
CA ASP A 205 -27.45 9.21 -12.11
C ASP A 205 -27.37 7.78 -11.56
N ALA A 206 -26.56 7.56 -10.52
CA ALA A 206 -26.31 6.23 -9.99
C ALA A 206 -27.59 5.59 -9.42
N MET A 207 -28.37 6.35 -8.65
CA MET A 207 -29.64 5.87 -8.09
C MET A 207 -30.71 5.57 -9.15
N MET A 208 -30.77 6.34 -10.25
CA MET A 208 -31.72 6.05 -11.33
C MET A 208 -31.35 4.77 -12.06
N ARG A 209 -30.06 4.56 -12.38
CA ARG A 209 -29.61 3.33 -13.04
C ARG A 209 -29.80 2.10 -12.16
N HIS A 210 -29.51 2.19 -10.86
CA HIS A 210 -29.79 1.12 -9.89
C HIS A 210 -31.27 0.71 -9.88
N ARG A 211 -32.19 1.69 -9.90
CA ARG A 211 -33.64 1.41 -9.97
C ARG A 211 -34.07 0.74 -11.28
N GLN A 212 -33.44 1.12 -12.40
CA GLN A 212 -33.73 0.53 -13.72
C GLN A 212 -33.17 -0.90 -13.83
N ARG A 213 -32.06 -1.18 -13.16
CA ARG A 213 -31.31 -2.44 -13.17
C ARG A 213 -31.54 -3.25 -11.89
N HIS A 214 -32.77 -3.25 -11.37
CA HIS A 214 -33.14 -3.74 -10.03
C HIS A 214 -32.71 -5.20 -9.70
N VAL A 215 -32.24 -5.96 -10.69
CA VAL A 215 -31.66 -7.29 -10.51
C VAL A 215 -30.29 -7.31 -11.19
N LEU A 216 -29.24 -6.88 -10.49
CA LEU A 216 -27.89 -7.33 -10.87
C LEU A 216 -27.75 -8.77 -10.39
N ASP A 217 -27.56 -9.69 -11.33
CA ASP A 217 -27.11 -11.05 -10.99
C ASP A 217 -25.64 -11.00 -10.62
N LEU A 218 -25.36 -10.53 -9.41
CA LEU A 218 -24.02 -10.55 -8.84
C LEU A 218 -23.62 -12.00 -8.64
N ARG A 219 -22.44 -12.37 -9.16
CA ARG A 219 -21.82 -13.69 -8.93
C ARG A 219 -21.88 -14.09 -7.46
N ASN A 220 -22.07 -15.38 -7.19
CA ASN A 220 -22.11 -15.85 -5.81
C ASN A 220 -20.73 -15.65 -5.16
N PRO A 221 -20.63 -15.06 -3.96
CA PRO A 221 -19.34 -14.86 -3.31
C PRO A 221 -18.56 -16.17 -3.15
N SER A 222 -19.25 -17.30 -2.96
CA SER A 222 -18.62 -18.62 -2.87
C SER A 222 -17.85 -19.04 -4.11
N GLU A 223 -18.16 -18.49 -5.29
CA GLU A 223 -17.45 -18.75 -6.55
C GLU A 223 -16.14 -17.97 -6.64
N ALA A 224 -15.98 -16.89 -5.87
CA ALA A 224 -14.73 -16.14 -5.79
C ALA A 224 -13.65 -16.87 -4.98
N VAL A 225 -14.06 -17.77 -4.07
CA VAL A 225 -13.11 -18.55 -3.25
C VAL A 225 -12.50 -19.67 -4.08
N LYS A 226 -11.22 -19.52 -4.44
CA LYS A 226 -10.48 -20.49 -5.26
C LYS A 226 -10.01 -21.70 -4.46
N ASP A 227 -9.47 -21.47 -3.25
CA ASP A 227 -9.07 -22.52 -2.32
C ASP A 227 -9.56 -22.19 -0.90
N ARG A 228 -10.50 -22.99 -0.40
CA ARG A 228 -11.10 -22.80 0.94
C ARG A 228 -10.13 -23.12 2.07
N GLY A 229 -9.21 -24.06 1.88
CA GLY A 229 -8.22 -24.41 2.88
C GLY A 229 -7.16 -23.31 3.01
N LEU A 230 -6.65 -22.82 1.87
CA LEU A 230 -5.72 -21.69 1.85
C LEU A 230 -6.36 -20.43 2.41
N LEU A 231 -7.64 -20.18 2.10
CA LEU A 231 -8.40 -19.06 2.68
C LEU A 231 -8.42 -19.12 4.20
N ARG A 232 -8.76 -20.28 4.77
CA ARG A 232 -8.82 -20.47 6.23
C ARG A 232 -7.46 -20.30 6.87
N VAL A 233 -6.42 -20.93 6.32
CA VAL A 233 -5.06 -20.83 6.86
C VAL A 233 -4.57 -19.39 6.78
N SER A 234 -4.78 -18.70 5.66
CA SER A 234 -4.35 -17.31 5.49
C SER A 234 -5.09 -16.35 6.42
N LEU A 235 -6.40 -16.56 6.64
CA LEU A 235 -7.17 -15.77 7.61
C LEU A 235 -6.72 -16.02 9.04
N VAL A 236 -6.49 -17.29 9.42
CA VAL A 236 -5.94 -17.63 10.74
C VAL A 236 -4.56 -17.00 10.91
N SER A 237 -3.69 -17.07 9.90
CA SER A 237 -2.37 -16.45 9.92
C SER A 237 -2.45 -14.92 10.03
N LEU A 238 -3.39 -14.26 9.33
CA LEU A 238 -3.61 -12.82 9.48
C LEU A 238 -4.05 -12.46 10.91
N LEU A 239 -5.02 -13.18 11.47
CA LEU A 239 -5.51 -12.96 12.84
C LEU A 239 -4.41 -13.19 13.87
N LEU A 240 -3.60 -14.24 13.70
CA LEU A 240 -2.44 -14.52 14.54
C LEU A 240 -1.36 -13.44 14.41
N ALA A 241 -1.10 -12.94 13.19
CA ALA A 241 -0.13 -11.86 12.98
C ALA A 241 -0.55 -10.57 13.66
N VAL A 242 -1.82 -10.18 13.53
CA VAL A 242 -2.37 -9.02 14.25
C VAL A 242 -2.32 -9.23 15.76
N GLY A 243 -2.73 -10.41 16.25
CA GLY A 243 -2.66 -10.74 17.67
C GLY A 243 -1.24 -10.69 18.23
N PHE A 244 -0.26 -11.27 17.53
CA PHE A 244 1.13 -11.21 17.92
C PHE A 244 1.70 -9.80 17.83
N LEU A 245 1.35 -9.00 16.81
CA LEU A 245 1.75 -7.60 16.74
C LEU A 245 1.19 -6.78 17.90
N VAL A 246 -0.01 -7.07 18.39
CA VAL A 246 -0.56 -6.40 19.58
C VAL A 246 0.19 -6.81 20.85
N VAL A 247 0.63 -8.06 20.97
CA VAL A 247 1.22 -8.60 22.20
C VAL A 247 2.76 -8.67 22.16
N HIS A 248 3.41 -8.35 21.03
CA HIS A 248 4.86 -8.58 20.80
C HIS A 248 5.76 -7.96 21.87
N THR A 249 5.39 -6.78 22.40
CA THR A 249 6.13 -6.10 23.47
C THR A 249 6.09 -6.86 24.79
N PHE A 250 4.96 -7.51 25.09
CA PHE A 250 4.80 -8.33 26.30
C PHE A 250 5.53 -9.67 26.17
N LEU A 251 5.60 -10.21 24.95
CA LEU A 251 6.31 -11.45 24.65
C LEU A 251 7.83 -11.26 24.51
N GLY A 252 8.31 -10.02 24.47
CA GLY A 252 9.73 -9.72 24.23
C GLY A 252 10.21 -10.14 22.83
N VAL A 253 9.29 -10.29 21.87
CA VAL A 253 9.61 -10.68 20.49
C VAL A 253 9.60 -9.47 19.57
N SER A 254 10.44 -9.50 18.53
CA SER A 254 10.46 -8.44 17.53
C SER A 254 9.18 -8.45 16.68
N ALA A 255 8.80 -7.30 16.12
CA ALA A 255 7.65 -7.21 15.21
C ALA A 255 7.82 -8.13 13.99
N ALA A 256 9.06 -8.37 13.54
CA ALA A 256 9.35 -9.30 12.45
C ALA A 256 8.96 -10.75 12.81
N LEU A 257 9.31 -11.23 14.00
CA LEU A 257 8.91 -12.57 14.44
C LEU A 257 7.39 -12.68 14.59
N ALA A 258 6.73 -11.61 15.05
CA ALA A 258 5.29 -11.55 15.20
C ALA A 258 4.53 -11.77 13.87
N THR A 259 5.09 -11.37 12.73
CA THR A 259 4.48 -11.59 11.40
C THR A 259 5.01 -12.83 10.68
N LEU A 260 6.30 -13.18 10.87
CA LEU A 260 6.91 -14.33 10.22
C LEU A 260 6.39 -15.67 10.76
N LEU A 261 6.13 -15.77 12.07
CA LEU A 261 5.61 -17.01 12.67
C LEU A 261 4.26 -17.43 12.08
N PRO A 262 3.25 -16.53 11.97
CA PRO A 262 2.00 -16.88 11.29
C PRO A 262 2.15 -17.09 9.78
N ALA A 263 3.05 -16.36 9.12
CA ALA A 263 3.35 -16.57 7.70
C ALA A 263 3.97 -17.96 7.44
N PHE A 264 4.75 -18.48 8.38
CA PHE A 264 5.32 -19.83 8.29
C PHE A 264 4.23 -20.92 8.24
N LEU A 265 3.09 -20.73 8.92
CA LEU A 265 1.96 -21.67 8.84
C LEU A 265 1.43 -21.82 7.41
N ILE A 266 1.41 -20.73 6.64
CA ILE A 266 1.02 -20.73 5.22
C ILE A 266 2.04 -21.53 4.41
N LEU A 267 3.34 -21.31 4.64
CA LEU A 267 4.40 -22.03 3.94
C LEU A 267 4.35 -23.55 4.22
N VAL A 268 4.10 -23.93 5.47
CA VAL A 268 3.93 -25.35 5.86
C VAL A 268 2.69 -25.94 5.20
N TYR A 269 1.57 -25.21 5.18
CA TYR A 269 0.35 -25.66 4.54
C TYR A 269 0.53 -25.88 3.03
N GLU A 270 1.14 -24.92 2.33
CA GLU A 270 1.44 -25.03 0.89
C GLU A 270 2.40 -26.18 0.59
N SER A 271 3.48 -26.32 1.38
CA SER A 271 4.44 -27.41 1.25
C SER A 271 3.80 -28.80 1.41
N SER A 272 2.69 -28.91 2.15
CA SER A 272 2.01 -30.19 2.40
C SER A 272 1.12 -30.67 1.24
N ARG A 273 0.71 -29.78 0.32
CA ARG A 273 -0.25 -30.09 -0.76
C ARG A 273 0.38 -30.35 -2.12
N SER A 274 1.70 -30.57 -2.20
CA SER A 274 2.43 -30.78 -3.46
C SER A 274 2.57 -29.51 -4.32
N ASN A 275 2.17 -28.35 -3.82
CA ASN A 275 2.61 -27.07 -4.37
C ASN A 275 4.05 -26.85 -3.92
N GLU A 276 4.95 -26.73 -4.88
CA GLU A 276 6.31 -26.29 -4.55
C GLU A 276 6.21 -24.94 -3.84
N VAL A 277 6.83 -24.80 -2.67
CA VAL A 277 6.95 -23.52 -1.93
C VAL A 277 7.43 -22.39 -2.85
N GLN A 278 8.12 -22.75 -3.93
CA GLN A 278 8.46 -21.90 -5.07
C GLN A 278 7.29 -21.05 -5.58
N HIS A 279 6.05 -21.57 -5.63
CA HIS A 279 4.90 -20.78 -6.07
C HIS A 279 4.57 -19.63 -5.12
N VAL A 280 4.71 -19.81 -3.82
CA VAL A 280 4.51 -18.72 -2.85
C VAL A 280 5.66 -17.73 -2.96
N LEU A 281 6.90 -18.22 -3.01
CA LEU A 281 8.10 -17.39 -3.11
C LEU A 281 8.16 -16.59 -4.43
N ALA A 282 7.65 -17.15 -5.53
CA ALA A 282 7.58 -16.47 -6.82
C ALA A 282 6.56 -15.31 -6.85
N ARG A 283 5.59 -15.33 -5.94
CA ARG A 283 4.59 -14.25 -5.81
C ARG A 283 5.09 -13.09 -4.96
N ILE A 284 6.13 -13.32 -4.15
CA ILE A 284 6.73 -12.29 -3.32
C ILE A 284 7.26 -11.20 -4.23
N ASP A 285 6.91 -9.95 -3.94
CA ASP A 285 7.45 -8.80 -4.65
C ASP A 285 8.87 -8.50 -4.18
N TRP A 286 9.83 -9.29 -4.66
CA TRP A 286 11.26 -9.14 -4.36
C TRP A 286 11.78 -7.73 -4.71
N GLN A 287 11.12 -7.04 -5.65
CA GLN A 287 11.45 -5.67 -6.02
C GLN A 287 11.37 -4.73 -4.81
N ILE A 288 10.36 -4.91 -3.96
CA ILE A 288 10.17 -4.13 -2.73
C ILE A 288 11.36 -4.33 -1.77
N PHE A 289 11.86 -5.55 -1.64
CA PHE A 289 13.00 -5.88 -0.77
C PHE A 289 14.29 -5.26 -1.27
N PHE A 290 14.58 -5.37 -2.57
CA PHE A 290 15.75 -4.73 -3.17
C PHE A 290 15.67 -3.20 -3.09
N PHE A 291 14.49 -2.64 -3.30
CA PHE A 291 14.24 -1.21 -3.19
C PHE A 291 14.50 -0.70 -1.76
N PHE A 292 13.90 -1.32 -0.75
CA PHE A 292 14.07 -0.89 0.63
C PHE A 292 15.45 -1.20 1.21
N GLY A 293 16.03 -2.35 0.87
CA GLY A 293 17.42 -2.68 1.20
C GLY A 293 18.38 -1.61 0.66
N GLY A 294 18.24 -1.24 -0.61
CA GLY A 294 19.02 -0.16 -1.21
C GLY A 294 18.78 1.21 -0.54
N LEU A 295 17.52 1.54 -0.23
CA LEU A 295 17.18 2.79 0.45
C LEU A 295 17.77 2.90 1.85
N PHE A 296 17.77 1.80 2.63
CA PHE A 296 18.41 1.77 3.94
C PHE A 296 19.90 2.04 3.86
N ILE A 297 20.59 1.44 2.89
CA ILE A 297 22.02 1.68 2.64
C ILE A 297 22.27 3.15 2.26
N LEU A 298 21.46 3.69 1.34
CA LEU A 298 21.55 5.09 0.91
C LEU A 298 21.38 6.06 2.08
N VAL A 299 20.36 5.86 2.91
CA VAL A 299 20.07 6.71 4.07
C VAL A 299 21.16 6.58 5.15
N SER A 300 21.64 5.36 5.41
CA SER A 300 22.73 5.11 6.36
C SER A 300 24.03 5.79 5.93
N ALA A 301 24.41 5.66 4.65
CA ALA A 301 25.56 6.35 4.08
C ALA A 301 25.44 7.87 4.18
N LEU A 302 24.27 8.42 3.85
CA LEU A 302 24.00 9.86 3.98
C LEU A 302 24.09 10.32 5.43
N GLY A 303 23.60 9.51 6.38
CA GLY A 303 23.70 9.80 7.82
C GLY A 303 25.14 10.02 8.29
N LYS A 304 26.11 9.25 7.77
CA LYS A 304 27.53 9.40 8.11
C LYS A 304 28.17 10.70 7.61
N THR A 305 27.56 11.39 6.64
CA THR A 305 28.06 12.68 6.14
C THR A 305 27.75 13.86 7.06
N GLY A 306 26.80 13.72 7.99
CA GLY A 306 26.33 14.83 8.83
C GLY A 306 25.36 15.79 8.13
N VAL A 307 25.02 15.56 6.85
CA VAL A 307 24.05 16.38 6.11
C VAL A 307 22.68 16.36 6.78
N LEU A 308 22.24 15.21 7.28
CA LEU A 308 20.96 15.10 7.99
C LEU A 308 20.95 15.96 9.27
N SER A 309 22.06 16.01 10.01
CA SER A 309 22.18 16.88 11.19
C SER A 309 22.26 18.37 10.83
N MET A 310 22.91 18.72 9.71
CA MET A 310 22.97 20.10 9.22
C MET A 310 21.56 20.59 8.87
N LEU A 311 20.83 19.83 8.04
CA LEU A 311 19.44 20.14 7.69
C LEU A 311 18.55 20.25 8.93
N GLY A 312 18.70 19.35 9.91
CA GLY A 312 17.98 19.43 11.17
C GLY A 312 18.26 20.74 11.93
N SER A 313 19.53 21.16 12.00
CA SER A 313 19.92 22.39 12.68
C SER A 313 19.42 23.65 11.96
N GLU A 314 19.41 23.66 10.62
CA GLU A 314 18.86 24.77 9.83
C GLU A 314 17.36 24.90 10.02
N MET A 315 16.63 23.77 10.05
CA MET A 315 15.18 23.79 10.31
C MET A 315 14.86 24.35 11.70
N ILE A 316 15.65 24.00 12.71
CA ILE A 316 15.52 24.55 14.08
C ILE A 316 15.78 26.07 14.08
N GLN A 317 16.84 26.53 13.39
CA GLN A 317 17.17 27.94 13.28
C GLN A 317 16.10 28.74 12.54
N LEU A 318 15.62 28.25 11.39
CA LEU A 318 14.51 28.85 10.63
C LEU A 318 13.24 28.97 11.47
N SER A 319 13.01 28.00 12.36
CA SER A 319 11.86 28.02 13.26
C SER A 319 12.04 28.88 14.52
N GLY A 320 13.20 29.51 14.71
CA GLY A 320 13.52 30.25 15.92
C GLY A 320 13.52 29.38 17.18
N GLY A 321 13.76 28.08 17.04
CA GLY A 321 13.67 27.10 18.14
C GLY A 321 12.24 26.68 18.53
N ASN A 322 11.19 27.16 17.84
CA ASN A 322 9.83 26.75 18.12
C ASN A 322 9.52 25.37 17.50
N LEU A 323 9.43 24.36 18.36
CA LEU A 323 9.16 22.97 17.97
C LEU A 323 7.91 22.81 17.10
N ALA A 324 6.81 23.51 17.41
CA ALA A 324 5.57 23.40 16.64
C ALA A 324 5.76 23.93 15.21
N LEU A 325 6.54 25.00 15.06
CA LEU A 325 6.85 25.58 13.76
C LEU A 325 7.83 24.70 12.99
N SER A 326 8.84 24.11 13.63
CA SER A 326 9.76 23.15 12.97
C SER A 326 9.01 21.94 12.41
N VAL A 327 8.12 21.35 13.22
CA VAL A 327 7.28 20.21 12.80
C VAL A 327 6.37 20.61 11.63
N THR A 328 5.74 21.79 11.71
CA THR A 328 4.87 22.30 10.65
C THR A 328 5.64 22.51 9.34
N LEU A 329 6.85 23.08 9.39
CA LEU A 329 7.69 23.28 8.22
C LEU A 329 8.09 21.95 7.56
N VAL A 330 8.47 20.95 8.36
CA VAL A 330 8.83 19.62 7.85
C VAL A 330 7.61 18.94 7.23
N LEU A 331 6.45 18.96 7.89
CA LEU A 331 5.23 18.32 7.40
C LEU A 331 4.73 18.97 6.10
N TRP A 332 4.59 20.30 6.06
CA TRP A 332 4.12 20.99 4.86
C TRP A 332 5.16 20.99 3.74
N GLY A 333 6.45 21.12 4.08
CA GLY A 333 7.54 21.02 3.11
C GLY A 333 7.54 19.67 2.40
N THR A 334 7.48 18.57 3.17
CA THR A 334 7.40 17.22 2.59
C THR A 334 6.11 16.99 1.80
N ALA A 335 4.97 17.49 2.29
CA ALA A 335 3.69 17.38 1.58
C ALA A 335 3.68 18.12 0.24
N LEU A 336 4.25 19.34 0.18
CA LEU A 336 4.35 20.13 -1.05
C LEU A 336 5.33 19.50 -2.04
N ILE A 337 6.50 19.04 -1.58
CA ILE A 337 7.48 18.34 -2.42
C ILE A 337 6.86 17.06 -3.01
N SER A 338 6.13 16.29 -2.20
CA SER A 338 5.43 15.07 -2.66
C SER A 338 4.42 15.38 -3.76
N GLN A 339 3.67 16.48 -3.63
CA GLN A 339 2.71 16.92 -4.65
C GLN A 339 3.42 17.36 -5.93
N LEU A 340 4.40 18.26 -5.83
CA LEU A 340 5.15 18.80 -6.98
C LEU A 340 5.77 17.68 -7.84
N TRP A 341 6.36 16.68 -7.18
CA TRP A 341 7.01 15.57 -7.89
C TRP A 341 6.04 14.54 -8.48
N ARG A 342 4.88 14.32 -7.85
CA ARG A 342 3.83 13.45 -8.43
C ARG A 342 2.98 14.14 -9.49
N VAL A 343 3.19 15.43 -9.80
CA VAL A 343 2.57 16.08 -10.97
C VAL A 343 3.23 15.59 -12.26
N ARG A 344 3.03 14.32 -12.61
CA ARG A 344 3.01 13.95 -14.02
C ARG A 344 1.72 14.48 -14.64
N PRO A 345 1.76 15.01 -15.87
CA PRO A 345 0.60 15.54 -16.58
C PRO A 345 -0.34 14.43 -17.09
N VAL A 346 -0.55 13.36 -16.32
CA VAL A 346 -1.64 12.41 -16.63
C VAL A 346 -2.98 13.08 -16.34
N CYS A 347 -3.07 13.87 -15.27
CA CYS A 347 -4.27 14.67 -14.97
C CYS A 347 -4.48 15.88 -15.89
N LEU A 348 -3.46 16.26 -16.70
CA LEU A 348 -3.51 17.37 -17.65
C LEU A 348 -3.55 16.90 -19.10
N SER A 349 -3.52 15.59 -19.37
CA SER A 349 -3.69 15.12 -20.74
C SER A 349 -5.14 15.37 -21.15
N PRO A 350 -5.41 16.11 -22.26
CA PRO A 350 -6.76 16.31 -22.79
C PRO A 350 -7.46 15.02 -23.25
N HIS A 351 -6.80 13.87 -23.09
CA HIS A 351 -7.22 12.56 -23.58
C HIS A 351 -7.86 11.67 -22.49
N TRP A 352 -8.12 12.19 -21.27
CA TRP A 352 -8.94 11.51 -20.25
C TRP A 352 -10.44 11.53 -20.61
N HIS A 353 -10.76 11.12 -21.83
CA HIS A 353 -12.11 10.83 -22.27
C HIS A 353 -12.38 9.35 -22.02
N GLY A 354 -12.95 9.02 -20.86
CA GLY A 354 -13.93 7.93 -20.61
C GLY A 354 -13.76 6.55 -21.26
N HIS A 355 -12.64 6.23 -21.89
CA HIS A 355 -12.38 4.99 -22.58
C HIS A 355 -11.28 4.27 -21.81
N TRP A 356 -11.71 3.32 -20.99
CA TRP A 356 -10.85 2.25 -20.54
C TRP A 356 -10.18 1.62 -21.76
N PRO A 357 -8.88 1.28 -21.73
CA PRO A 357 -8.23 0.61 -22.86
C PRO A 357 -8.82 -0.81 -22.97
N SER A 358 -9.94 -0.94 -23.67
CA SER A 358 -10.50 -2.24 -24.02
C SER A 358 -9.68 -2.93 -25.10
N GLU A 359 -8.86 -2.22 -25.86
CA GLU A 359 -8.12 -2.81 -26.97
C GLU A 359 -6.83 -2.03 -27.23
N ARG A 360 -5.70 -2.52 -26.70
CA ARG A 360 -4.38 -2.52 -27.36
C ARG A 360 -3.32 -3.21 -26.49
N GLY A 361 -2.92 -4.42 -26.89
CA GLY A 361 -1.56 -4.95 -26.66
C GLY A 361 -1.38 -5.98 -25.54
N SER A 362 -1.73 -7.24 -25.83
CA SER A 362 -1.01 -8.47 -25.42
C SER A 362 -0.76 -8.80 -23.94
N GLU A 363 -1.71 -8.56 -23.05
CA GLU A 363 -1.88 -9.40 -21.85
C GLU A 363 -3.36 -9.80 -21.76
N GLU A 364 -3.67 -11.03 -22.19
CA GLU A 364 -5.00 -11.61 -22.06
C GLU A 364 -5.31 -11.84 -20.58
N TRP A 365 -6.02 -10.89 -19.97
CA TRP A 365 -6.71 -11.14 -18.71
C TRP A 365 -7.81 -12.17 -18.95
N PRO A 366 -7.97 -13.20 -18.08
CA PRO A 366 -9.03 -14.18 -18.24
C PRO A 366 -10.39 -13.47 -18.13
N ARG A 367 -11.07 -13.32 -19.26
CA ARG A 367 -12.46 -12.83 -19.31
C ARG A 367 -13.33 -13.82 -18.56
N LEU A 368 -13.80 -13.45 -17.37
CA LEU A 368 -14.91 -14.14 -16.72
C LEU A 368 -16.15 -13.88 -17.57
N SER A 369 -16.57 -14.90 -18.32
CA SER A 369 -17.69 -14.82 -19.26
C SER A 369 -19.00 -14.57 -18.51
N VAL A 370 -19.46 -13.32 -18.51
CA VAL A 370 -20.83 -12.97 -18.13
C VAL A 370 -21.75 -13.44 -19.25
N ARG A 371 -22.54 -14.49 -19.01
CA ARG A 371 -23.66 -14.84 -19.90
C ARG A 371 -24.82 -13.92 -19.58
N LEU A 372 -25.06 -12.93 -20.44
CA LEU A 372 -26.32 -12.20 -20.43
C LEU A 372 -27.44 -13.14 -20.91
N PRO A 373 -28.60 -13.18 -20.26
CA PRO A 373 -29.75 -13.93 -20.75
C PRO A 373 -30.24 -13.27 -22.05
N THR A 374 -30.20 -14.01 -23.15
CA THR A 374 -30.80 -13.60 -24.42
C THR A 374 -32.31 -13.52 -24.25
N SER A 375 -32.88 -12.33 -24.38
CA SER A 375 -34.32 -12.12 -24.48
C SER A 375 -34.84 -12.79 -25.76
N SER A 376 -35.64 -13.84 -25.62
CA SER A 376 -36.42 -14.41 -26.71
C SER A 376 -37.67 -13.55 -26.94
N HIS A 377 -37.66 -12.76 -28.00
CA HIS A 377 -38.86 -12.39 -28.76
C HIS A 377 -38.51 -12.26 -30.24
#